data_AF-A0A8H3FFJ8-F1
#
_entry.id   AF-A0A8H3FFJ8-F1
#
_cell.length_a   1.000
_cell.length_b   1.000
_cell.length_c   1.000
_cell.angle_alpha   90.00
_cell.angle_beta   90.00
_cell.angle_gamma   90.00
#
_symmetry.space_group_name_H-M   'P 1'
#
loop_
_entity.id
_entity.type
_entity.pdbx_description
1 polymer ?
#
loop_
_entity_poly.entity_id
_entity_poly.type
_entity_poly.pdbx_seq_one_letter_code
_entity_poly.pdbx_strand_id
1 'polypeptide(L)'
;MAPLSRSPSPAAAPPIPLTPGPRATALTAAFTNALSRTLKTMSYPAFSACFPTPAAQAPGILKSVHGQITAKIDESSKREFEDIMQERDVVRGLNELERLVGEAGRRREMGVLEGPGEAPHTLPPTRLYLAHLAPYLAETEVELQAELKQLQAENDQLALGLRGQRAEVERLVEGLETVVGDLEGANEVMDGVVENDDMRKDLREMEEEMRGQGKEREMKL
;
A
#
# COMPACT_ATOMS: atom_id res chain seq x y z
N MET A 1 -22.47 -11.77 -0.88
CA MET A 1 -21.90 -11.27 -2.15
C MET A 1 -20.93 -10.15 -1.78
N ALA A 2 -19.62 -10.44 -1.80
CA ALA A 2 -18.58 -9.45 -1.52
C ALA A 2 -18.38 -8.55 -2.76
N PRO A 3 -18.14 -7.23 -2.58
CA PRO A 3 -17.99 -6.30 -3.70
C PRO A 3 -16.68 -6.57 -4.45
N LEU A 4 -16.75 -6.54 -5.79
CA LEU A 4 -15.60 -6.60 -6.69
C LEU A 4 -14.71 -5.38 -6.43
N SER A 5 -13.58 -5.60 -5.74
CA SER A 5 -12.56 -4.57 -5.51
C SER A 5 -11.97 -4.16 -6.86
N ARG A 6 -12.26 -2.94 -7.28
CA ARG A 6 -11.68 -2.33 -8.48
C ARG A 6 -10.20 -2.12 -8.21
N SER A 7 -9.37 -2.64 -9.11
CA SER A 7 -7.93 -2.39 -9.22
C SER A 7 -7.58 -0.95 -8.80
N PRO A 8 -6.64 -0.75 -7.86
CA PRO A 8 -6.24 0.59 -7.46
C PRO A 8 -5.55 1.27 -8.65
N SER A 9 -6.08 2.43 -9.05
CA SER A 9 -5.40 3.31 -10.01
C SER A 9 -4.00 3.66 -9.49
N PRO A 10 -2.98 3.73 -10.36
CA PRO A 10 -1.61 3.99 -9.96
C PRO A 10 -1.49 5.27 -9.14
N ALA A 11 -0.58 5.27 -8.16
CA ALA A 11 -0.21 6.47 -7.42
C ALA A 11 0.19 7.58 -8.42
N ALA A 12 -0.47 8.73 -8.33
CA ALA A 12 -0.21 9.84 -9.24
C ALA A 12 1.27 10.24 -9.14
N ALA A 13 1.95 10.32 -10.28
CA ALA A 13 3.32 10.83 -10.33
C ALA A 13 3.38 12.21 -9.64
N PRO A 14 4.49 12.52 -8.94
CA PRO A 14 4.63 13.80 -8.25
C PRO A 14 4.37 14.96 -9.22
N PRO A 15 3.72 16.04 -8.76
CA PRO A 15 3.32 17.14 -9.64
C PRO A 15 4.56 17.72 -10.34
N ILE A 16 4.53 17.70 -11.68
CA ILE A 16 5.61 18.25 -12.50
C ILE A 16 5.57 19.77 -12.35
N PRO A 17 6.70 20.43 -12.03
CA PRO A 17 6.73 21.88 -11.96
C PRO A 17 6.36 22.49 -13.31
N LEU A 18 5.46 23.46 -13.31
CA LEU A 18 5.11 24.26 -14.50
C LEU A 18 6.12 25.39 -14.75
N THR A 19 7.08 25.57 -13.85
CA THR A 19 8.14 26.54 -14.00
C THR A 19 9.15 26.06 -15.05
N PRO A 20 9.65 26.94 -15.94
CA PRO A 20 10.65 26.54 -16.94
C PRO A 20 11.91 25.95 -16.31
N GLY A 21 12.16 24.66 -16.58
CA GLY A 21 13.41 23.99 -16.21
C GLY A 21 14.60 24.42 -17.07
N PRO A 22 15.79 23.83 -16.85
CA PRO A 22 17.02 24.20 -17.57
C PRO A 22 16.87 24.02 -19.09
N ARG A 23 16.25 22.92 -19.52
CA ARG A 23 16.03 22.61 -20.93
C ARG A 23 14.99 23.50 -21.59
N ALA A 24 13.90 23.81 -20.88
CA ALA A 24 12.89 24.77 -21.37
C ALA A 24 13.48 26.17 -21.51
N THR A 25 14.29 26.61 -20.54
CA THR A 25 15.01 27.88 -20.60
C THR A 25 16.00 27.93 -21.76
N ALA A 26 16.76 26.84 -21.98
CA ALA A 26 17.68 26.72 -23.10
C ALA A 26 16.96 26.79 -24.46
N LEU A 27 15.78 26.18 -24.59
CA LEU A 27 14.96 26.25 -25.81
C LEU A 27 14.53 27.69 -26.12
N THR A 28 13.98 28.39 -25.11
CA THR A 28 13.56 29.80 -25.27
C THR A 28 14.75 30.69 -25.62
N ALA A 29 15.91 30.48 -24.98
CA ALA A 29 17.13 31.21 -25.27
C ALA A 29 17.62 30.94 -26.71
N ALA A 30 17.62 29.67 -27.15
CA ALA A 30 18.02 29.28 -28.49
C ALA A 30 17.14 29.94 -29.56
N PHE A 31 15.81 29.93 -29.38
CA PHE A 31 14.86 30.59 -30.27
C PHE A 31 15.12 32.10 -30.34
N THR A 32 15.19 32.77 -29.18
CA THR A 32 15.41 34.22 -29.11
C THR A 32 16.73 34.63 -29.78
N ASN A 33 17.79 33.85 -29.57
CA ASN A 33 19.09 34.07 -30.19
C ASN A 33 19.05 33.87 -31.71
N ALA A 34 18.36 32.83 -32.19
CA ALA A 34 18.20 32.56 -33.61
C ALA A 34 17.39 33.66 -34.31
N LEU A 35 16.28 34.10 -33.71
CA LEU A 35 15.46 35.19 -34.22
C LEU A 35 16.26 36.50 -34.28
N SER A 36 16.98 36.86 -33.21
CA SER A 36 17.84 38.05 -33.20
C SER A 36 18.91 38.02 -34.28
N ARG A 37 19.56 36.86 -34.50
CA ARG A 37 20.55 36.70 -35.58
C ARG A 37 19.92 36.86 -36.95
N THR A 38 18.75 36.27 -37.18
CA THR A 38 18.03 36.36 -38.46
C THR A 38 17.67 37.82 -38.79
N LEU A 39 17.13 38.54 -37.81
CA LEU A 39 16.77 39.96 -37.98
C LEU A 39 18.00 40.85 -38.22
N LYS A 40 19.15 40.53 -37.59
CA LYS A 40 20.42 41.24 -37.85
C LYS A 40 20.92 41.04 -39.29
N THR A 41 20.72 39.85 -39.86
CA THR A 41 21.07 39.57 -41.26
C THR A 41 20.20 40.36 -42.23
N MET A 42 18.93 40.62 -41.87
CA MET A 42 18.02 41.50 -42.61
C MET A 42 18.36 42.99 -42.40
N SER A 43 19.61 43.38 -42.62
CA SER A 43 20.08 44.75 -42.43
C SER A 43 19.47 45.72 -43.45
N TYR A 44 19.29 46.98 -43.05
CA TYR A 44 18.79 48.03 -43.95
C TYR A 44 19.62 48.20 -45.24
N PRO A 45 20.98 48.16 -45.22
CA PRO A 45 21.76 48.25 -46.45
C PRO A 45 21.43 47.13 -47.45
N ALA A 46 21.36 45.88 -46.98
CA ALA A 46 21.00 44.74 -47.83
C ALA A 46 19.57 44.88 -48.38
N PHE A 47 18.63 45.36 -47.56
CA PHE A 47 17.26 45.62 -47.98
C PHE A 47 17.16 46.73 -49.04
N SER A 48 17.81 47.87 -48.79
CA SER A 48 17.78 49.03 -49.70
C SER A 48 18.46 48.76 -51.05
N ALA A 49 19.47 47.89 -51.09
CA ALA A 49 20.15 47.49 -52.33
C ALA A 49 19.20 46.77 -53.31
N CYS A 50 18.17 46.09 -52.81
CA CYS A 50 17.12 45.45 -53.62
C CYS A 50 16.09 46.46 -54.16
N PHE A 51 16.04 47.68 -53.61
CA PHE A 51 15.06 48.71 -53.97
C PHE A 51 15.78 50.05 -54.28
N PRO A 52 16.59 50.12 -55.35
CA PRO A 52 17.43 51.28 -55.65
C PRO A 52 16.61 52.56 -55.94
N THR A 53 15.49 52.46 -56.67
CA THR A 53 14.65 53.62 -57.00
C THR A 53 13.98 54.23 -55.76
N PRO A 54 13.28 53.45 -54.89
CA PRO A 54 12.77 53.98 -53.62
C PRO A 54 13.87 54.46 -52.66
N ALA A 55 15.03 53.82 -52.65
CA ALA A 55 16.15 54.23 -51.80
C ALA A 55 16.68 55.62 -52.18
N ALA A 56 16.67 55.97 -53.46
CA ALA A 56 17.04 57.30 -53.94
C ALA A 56 15.94 58.35 -53.76
N GLN A 57 14.68 58.00 -54.03
CA GLN A 57 13.57 58.95 -54.08
C GLN A 57 12.90 59.19 -52.72
N ALA A 58 12.87 58.19 -51.84
CA ALA A 58 12.18 58.25 -50.55
C ALA A 58 12.85 57.38 -49.47
N PRO A 59 14.13 57.68 -49.09
CA PRO A 59 14.88 56.87 -48.13
C PRO A 59 14.22 56.80 -46.74
N GLY A 60 13.52 57.86 -46.31
CA GLY A 60 12.82 57.89 -45.03
C GLY A 60 11.65 56.90 -44.98
N ILE A 61 10.86 56.82 -46.06
CA ILE A 61 9.73 55.89 -46.16
C ILE A 61 10.26 54.45 -46.21
N LEU A 62 11.28 54.19 -47.03
CA LEU A 62 11.86 52.85 -47.16
C LEU A 62 12.44 52.35 -45.82
N LYS A 63 13.12 53.23 -45.06
CA LYS A 63 13.64 52.91 -43.73
C LYS A 63 12.51 52.65 -42.71
N SER A 64 11.41 53.40 -42.79
CA SER A 64 10.23 53.15 -41.97
C SER A 64 9.61 51.79 -42.28
N VAL A 65 9.44 51.44 -43.56
CA VAL A 65 8.90 50.14 -44.00
C VAL A 65 9.80 48.99 -43.53
N HIS A 66 11.12 49.10 -43.69
CA HIS A 66 12.06 48.11 -43.18
C HIS A 66 11.95 47.92 -41.66
N GLY A 67 11.86 49.03 -40.91
CA GLY A 67 11.63 49.01 -39.47
C GLY A 67 10.32 48.34 -39.07
N GLN A 68 9.22 48.63 -39.77
CA GLN A 68 7.91 48.01 -39.52
C GLN A 68 7.92 46.51 -39.82
N ILE A 69 8.55 46.09 -40.92
CA ILE A 69 8.66 44.67 -41.30
C ILE A 69 9.47 43.91 -40.25
N THR A 70 10.65 44.42 -39.88
CA THR A 70 11.51 43.76 -38.89
C THR A 70 10.85 43.69 -37.51
N ALA A 71 10.17 44.74 -37.08
CA ALA A 71 9.41 44.75 -35.84
C ALA A 71 8.24 43.75 -35.88
N LYS A 72 7.50 43.70 -37.00
CA LYS A 72 6.36 42.79 -37.14
C LYS A 72 6.78 41.33 -37.15
N ILE A 73 7.89 41.01 -37.81
CA ILE A 73 8.47 39.66 -37.81
C ILE A 73 8.90 39.28 -36.39
N ASP A 74 9.58 40.17 -35.66
CA ASP A 74 10.00 39.90 -34.27
C ASP A 74 8.80 39.62 -33.36
N GLU A 75 7.80 40.51 -33.36
CA GLU A 75 6.59 40.38 -32.55
C GLU A 75 5.80 39.12 -32.90
N SER A 76 5.52 38.91 -34.19
CA SER A 76 4.71 37.77 -34.64
C SER A 76 5.44 36.45 -34.37
N SER A 77 6.75 36.38 -34.59
CA SER A 77 7.51 35.14 -34.33
C SER A 77 7.53 34.79 -32.84
N LYS A 78 7.69 35.78 -31.96
CA LYS A 78 7.66 35.56 -30.51
C LYS A 78 6.28 35.09 -30.04
N ARG A 79 5.22 35.73 -30.53
CA ARG A 79 3.84 35.35 -30.21
C ARG A 79 3.53 33.91 -30.65
N GLU A 80 3.80 33.58 -31.91
CA GLU A 80 3.55 32.22 -32.43
C GLU A 80 4.39 31.18 -31.67
N PHE A 81 5.62 31.51 -31.27
CA PHE A 81 6.44 30.64 -30.45
C PHE A 81 5.80 30.40 -29.07
N GLU A 82 5.32 31.45 -28.40
CA GLU A 82 4.61 31.32 -27.12
C GLU A 82 3.32 30.50 -27.25
N ASP A 83 2.56 30.72 -28.31
CA ASP A 83 1.34 29.96 -28.60
C ASP A 83 1.65 28.47 -28.80
N ILE A 84 2.69 28.13 -29.57
CA ILE A 84 3.15 26.73 -29.74
C ILE A 84 3.64 26.13 -28.41
N MET A 85 4.37 26.89 -27.60
CA MET A 85 4.87 26.44 -26.30
C MET A 85 3.72 26.06 -25.36
N GLN A 86 2.63 26.83 -25.38
CA GLN A 86 1.42 26.57 -24.61
C GLN A 86 0.60 25.41 -25.19
N GLU A 87 0.34 25.41 -26.50
CA GLU A 87 -0.50 24.40 -27.18
C GLU A 87 0.08 22.99 -27.04
N ARG A 88 1.41 22.86 -27.06
CA ARG A 88 2.12 21.58 -26.96
C ARG A 88 2.56 21.23 -25.54
N ASP A 89 2.25 22.09 -24.56
CA ASP A 89 2.67 21.96 -23.15
C ASP A 89 4.16 21.59 -23.01
N VAL A 90 4.99 22.35 -23.74
CA VAL A 90 6.40 22.03 -23.92
C VAL A 90 7.16 22.09 -22.60
N VAL A 91 6.81 23.03 -21.73
CA VAL A 91 7.48 23.20 -20.43
C VAL A 91 7.29 21.94 -19.57
N ARG A 92 6.06 21.43 -19.46
CA ARG A 92 5.80 20.18 -18.73
C ARG A 92 6.56 19.01 -19.35
N GLY A 93 6.52 18.87 -20.67
CA GLY A 93 7.20 17.78 -21.38
C GLY A 93 8.73 17.80 -21.19
N LEU A 94 9.36 18.96 -21.28
CA LEU A 94 10.80 19.11 -21.08
C LEU A 94 11.22 18.93 -19.62
N ASN A 95 10.38 19.35 -18.67
CA ASN A 95 10.63 19.14 -17.25
C ASN A 95 10.52 17.67 -16.87
N GLU A 96 9.55 16.95 -17.43
CA GLU A 96 9.42 15.51 -17.24
C GLU A 96 10.61 14.75 -17.84
N LEU A 97 11.07 15.16 -19.03
CA LEU A 97 12.28 14.61 -19.61
C LEU A 97 13.50 14.80 -18.69
N GLU A 98 13.66 16.00 -18.11
CA GLU A 98 14.75 16.28 -17.18
C GLU A 98 14.68 15.41 -15.92
N ARG A 99 13.47 15.19 -15.39
CA ARG A 99 13.22 14.27 -14.28
C ARG A 99 13.66 12.85 -14.62
N LEU A 100 13.26 12.34 -15.79
CA LEU A 100 13.60 11.00 -16.26
C LEU A 100 15.11 10.83 -16.50
N VAL A 101 15.77 11.85 -17.09
CA VAL A 101 17.23 11.85 -17.28
C VAL A 101 17.96 11.83 -15.94
N GLY A 102 17.50 12.63 -14.97
CA GLY A 102 18.08 12.65 -13.61
C GLY A 102 17.88 11.32 -12.87
N GLU A 103 16.72 10.68 -13.02
CA GLU A 103 16.47 9.35 -12.46
C GLU A 103 17.35 8.27 -13.10
N ALA A 104 17.47 8.28 -14.43
CA ALA A 104 18.35 7.37 -15.16
C ALA A 104 19.84 7.57 -14.77
N GLY A 105 20.27 8.82 -14.60
CA GLY A 105 21.61 9.17 -14.11
C GLY A 105 21.89 8.55 -12.74
N ARG A 106 20.97 8.73 -11.77
CA ARG A 106 21.09 8.12 -10.44
C ARG A 106 21.16 6.59 -10.49
N ARG A 107 20.32 5.93 -11.30
CA ARG A 107 20.35 4.46 -11.44
C ARG A 107 21.67 3.96 -12.03
N ARG A 108 22.26 4.72 -12.96
CA ARG A 108 23.58 4.42 -13.53
C ARG A 108 24.69 4.57 -12.49
N GLU A 109 24.66 5.64 -11.69
CA GLU A 109 25.63 5.87 -10.60
C GLU A 109 25.56 4.78 -9.52
N MET A 110 24.35 4.29 -9.22
CA MET A 110 24.13 3.18 -8.29
C MET A 110 24.54 1.80 -8.85
N GLY A 111 25.00 1.72 -10.11
CA GLY A 111 25.39 0.45 -10.75
C GLY A 111 24.21 -0.51 -11.03
N VAL A 112 22.97 -0.02 -10.97
CA VAL A 112 21.75 -0.83 -11.14
C VAL A 112 21.50 -1.17 -12.62
N LEU A 113 22.16 -0.46 -13.54
CA LEU A 113 22.01 -0.64 -14.98
C LEU A 113 23.26 -1.33 -15.57
N GLU A 114 23.17 -2.63 -15.84
CA GLU A 114 24.16 -3.35 -16.64
C GLU A 114 23.80 -3.23 -18.14
N GLY A 115 24.61 -2.46 -18.86
CA GLY A 115 24.56 -2.36 -20.33
C GLY A 115 23.56 -1.35 -20.91
N PRO A 116 23.60 -1.13 -22.24
CA PRO A 116 22.63 -0.30 -22.93
C PRO A 116 21.26 -0.97 -22.88
N GLY A 117 20.29 -0.31 -22.22
CA GLY A 117 18.93 -0.83 -22.11
C GLY A 117 18.28 -1.07 -23.48
N GLU A 118 17.47 -2.13 -23.59
CA GLU A 118 16.68 -2.39 -24.79
C GLU A 118 15.69 -1.25 -25.04
N ALA A 119 15.66 -0.73 -26.26
CA ALA A 119 14.77 0.35 -26.60
C ALA A 119 13.31 -0.15 -26.62
N PRO A 120 12.31 0.62 -26.13
CA PRO A 120 10.93 0.13 -26.04
C PRO A 120 10.33 -0.34 -27.37
N HIS A 121 10.77 0.24 -28.49
CA HIS A 121 10.30 -0.12 -29.83
C HIS A 121 10.85 -1.45 -30.35
N THR A 122 11.89 -2.01 -29.72
CA THR A 122 12.41 -3.34 -30.04
C THR A 122 11.79 -4.43 -29.18
N LEU A 123 10.96 -4.07 -28.18
CA LEU A 123 10.34 -5.01 -27.27
C LEU A 123 9.07 -5.62 -27.90
N PRO A 124 8.88 -6.95 -27.77
CA PRO A 124 7.63 -7.58 -28.20
C PRO A 124 6.46 -7.11 -27.30
N PRO A 125 5.22 -7.06 -27.82
CA PRO A 125 4.04 -6.60 -27.06
C PRO A 125 3.85 -7.32 -25.73
N THR A 126 4.09 -8.64 -25.69
CA THR A 126 3.98 -9.45 -24.48
C THR A 126 4.91 -8.96 -23.37
N ARG A 127 6.12 -8.49 -23.71
CA ARG A 127 7.09 -8.00 -22.74
C ARG A 127 6.70 -6.64 -22.17
N LEU A 128 6.12 -5.76 -22.99
CA LEU A 128 5.55 -4.49 -22.53
C LEU A 128 4.35 -4.73 -21.59
N TYR A 129 3.47 -5.66 -21.97
CA TYR A 129 2.32 -6.04 -21.15
C TYR A 129 2.74 -6.60 -19.79
N LEU A 130 3.66 -7.57 -19.78
CA LEU A 130 4.17 -8.15 -18.53
C LEU A 130 4.94 -7.12 -17.69
N ALA A 131 5.75 -6.25 -18.30
CA ALA A 131 6.45 -5.20 -17.57
C ALA A 131 5.49 -4.22 -16.87
N HIS A 132 4.34 -3.93 -17.49
CA HIS A 132 3.31 -3.12 -16.87
C HIS A 132 2.56 -3.85 -15.75
N LEU A 133 2.32 -5.16 -15.89
CA LEU A 133 1.63 -5.97 -14.88
C LEU A 133 2.51 -6.33 -13.68
N ALA A 134 3.81 -6.52 -13.89
CA ALA A 134 4.76 -6.95 -12.89
C ALA A 134 4.70 -6.16 -11.55
N PRO A 135 4.66 -4.82 -11.52
CA PRO A 135 4.57 -4.09 -10.26
C PRO A 135 3.28 -4.38 -9.48
N TYR A 136 2.14 -4.49 -10.17
CA TYR A 136 0.86 -4.81 -9.53
C TYR A 136 0.85 -6.22 -8.98
N LEU A 137 1.35 -7.19 -9.75
CA LEU A 137 1.44 -8.58 -9.30
C LEU A 137 2.36 -8.69 -8.07
N ALA A 138 3.50 -7.99 -8.06
CA ALA A 138 4.40 -7.95 -6.91
C ALA A 138 3.75 -7.33 -5.67
N GLU A 139 2.99 -6.24 -5.82
CA GLU A 139 2.24 -5.63 -4.71
C GLU A 139 1.20 -6.60 -4.14
N THR A 140 0.41 -7.23 -5.01
CA THR A 140 -0.59 -8.22 -4.57
C THR A 140 0.04 -9.46 -3.94
N GLU A 141 1.20 -9.89 -4.42
CA GLU A 141 1.93 -11.02 -3.84
C GLU A 141 2.38 -10.69 -2.41
N VAL A 142 2.91 -9.48 -2.20
CA VAL A 142 3.32 -9.02 -0.86
C VAL A 142 2.11 -8.93 0.08
N GLU A 143 0.98 -8.41 -0.38
CA GLU A 143 -0.26 -8.32 0.41
C GLU A 143 -0.78 -9.71 0.82
N LEU A 144 -0.91 -10.63 -0.13
CA LEU A 144 -1.39 -11.99 0.13
C LEU A 144 -0.43 -12.77 1.02
N GLN A 145 0.89 -12.59 0.87
CA GLN A 145 1.87 -13.21 1.74
C GLN A 145 1.77 -12.68 3.18
N ALA A 146 1.45 -11.41 3.37
CA ALA A 146 1.24 -10.84 4.70
C ALA A 146 -0.02 -11.41 5.36
N GLU A 147 -1.13 -11.48 4.64
CA GLU A 147 -2.38 -12.06 5.13
C GLU A 147 -2.22 -13.55 5.48
N LEU A 148 -1.54 -14.31 4.61
CA LEU A 148 -1.27 -15.73 4.85
C LEU A 148 -0.44 -15.93 6.13
N LYS A 149 0.60 -15.11 6.34
CA LYS A 149 1.42 -15.17 7.57
C LYS A 149 0.60 -14.83 8.82
N GLN A 150 -0.29 -13.85 8.73
CA GLN A 150 -1.18 -13.49 9.83
C GLN A 150 -2.11 -14.66 10.18
N LEU A 151 -2.78 -15.24 9.17
CA LEU A 151 -3.69 -16.37 9.38
C LEU A 151 -2.98 -17.60 9.94
N GLN A 152 -1.74 -17.87 9.49
CA GLN A 152 -0.92 -18.94 10.06
C GLN A 152 -0.63 -18.70 11.54
N ALA A 153 -0.24 -17.48 11.92
CA ALA A 153 0.02 -17.13 13.31
C ALA A 153 -1.25 -17.24 14.18
N GLU A 154 -2.41 -16.81 13.68
CA GLU A 154 -3.69 -16.94 14.37
C GLU A 154 -4.08 -18.41 14.55
N ASN A 155 -3.90 -19.24 13.52
CA ASN A 155 -4.19 -20.67 13.58
C ASN A 155 -3.29 -21.37 14.60
N ASP A 156 -1.99 -21.06 14.62
CA ASP A 156 -1.06 -21.61 15.60
C ASP A 156 -1.47 -21.25 17.03
N GLN A 157 -1.91 -20.01 17.28
CA GLN A 157 -2.43 -19.58 18.59
C GLN A 157 -3.70 -20.34 18.99
N LEU A 158 -4.65 -20.50 18.06
CA LEU A 158 -5.88 -21.25 18.29
C LEU A 158 -5.60 -22.73 18.56
N ALA A 159 -4.67 -23.33 17.82
CA ALA A 159 -4.26 -24.72 18.01
C ALA A 159 -3.61 -24.93 19.39
N LEU A 160 -2.78 -23.99 19.85
CA LEU A 160 -2.22 -23.99 21.21
C LEU A 160 -3.33 -23.88 22.26
N GLY A 161 -4.28 -22.95 22.07
CA GLY A 161 -5.44 -22.78 22.95
C GLY A 161 -6.28 -24.05 23.06
N LEU A 162 -6.61 -24.69 21.94
CA LEU A 162 -7.38 -25.93 21.90
C LEU A 162 -6.66 -27.08 22.61
N ARG A 163 -5.34 -27.20 22.46
CA ARG A 163 -4.55 -28.21 23.18
C ARG A 163 -4.57 -27.96 24.69
N GLY A 164 -4.41 -26.70 25.11
CA GLY A 164 -4.50 -26.32 26.52
C GLY A 164 -5.87 -26.62 27.11
N GLN A 165 -6.95 -26.27 26.41
CA GLN A 165 -8.31 -26.56 26.84
C GLN A 165 -8.59 -28.07 26.93
N ARG A 166 -8.09 -28.87 25.98
CA ARG A 166 -8.23 -30.33 26.04
C ARG A 166 -7.54 -30.93 27.27
N ALA A 167 -6.31 -30.50 27.55
CA ALA A 167 -5.59 -30.93 28.74
C ALA A 167 -6.27 -30.49 30.05
N GLU A 168 -6.88 -29.30 30.07
CA GLU A 168 -7.68 -28.84 31.21
C GLU A 168 -8.94 -29.68 31.40
N VAL A 169 -9.64 -30.01 30.32
CA VAL A 169 -10.82 -30.89 30.35
C VAL A 169 -10.45 -32.27 30.87
N GLU A 170 -9.36 -32.88 30.39
CA GLU A 170 -8.87 -34.16 30.87
C GLU A 170 -8.62 -34.12 32.39
N ARG A 171 -7.93 -33.10 32.88
CA ARG A 171 -7.68 -32.92 34.33
C ARG A 171 -8.97 -32.72 35.13
N LEU A 172 -9.94 -31.97 34.61
CA LEU A 172 -11.23 -31.76 35.28
C LEU A 172 -12.05 -33.05 35.33
N VAL A 173 -12.02 -33.86 34.28
CA VAL A 173 -12.68 -35.17 34.25
C VAL A 173 -12.05 -36.12 35.27
N GLU A 174 -10.72 -36.23 35.30
CA GLU A 174 -10.01 -37.04 36.32
C GLU A 174 -10.34 -36.59 37.76
N GLY A 175 -10.41 -35.28 37.99
CA GLY A 175 -10.81 -34.72 39.27
C GLY A 175 -12.25 -35.07 39.65
N LEU A 176 -13.18 -35.03 38.69
CA LEU A 176 -14.57 -35.42 38.91
C LEU A 176 -14.69 -36.93 39.17
N GLU A 177 -13.97 -37.77 38.42
CA GLU A 177 -13.94 -39.22 38.64
C GLU A 177 -13.44 -39.56 40.06
N THR A 178 -12.43 -38.84 40.55
CA THR A 178 -11.93 -38.99 41.91
C THR A 178 -13.01 -38.62 42.95
N VAL A 179 -13.68 -37.47 42.77
CA VAL A 179 -14.74 -37.01 43.69
C VAL A 179 -15.94 -37.96 43.66
N VAL A 180 -16.31 -38.49 42.50
CA VAL A 180 -17.37 -39.50 42.38
C VAL A 180 -16.97 -40.78 43.10
N GLY A 181 -15.73 -41.26 42.92
CA GLY A 181 -15.22 -42.41 43.65
C GLY A 181 -15.21 -42.20 45.17
N ASP A 182 -14.85 -41.00 45.64
CA ASP A 182 -14.90 -40.65 47.06
C ASP A 182 -16.34 -40.66 47.61
N LEU A 183 -17.31 -40.17 46.83
CA LEU A 183 -18.73 -40.20 47.19
C LEU A 183 -19.31 -41.62 47.19
N GLU A 184 -18.95 -42.43 46.19
CA GLU A 184 -19.32 -43.85 46.14
C GLU A 184 -18.76 -44.59 47.35
N GLY A 185 -17.48 -44.39 47.68
CA GLY A 185 -16.86 -44.96 48.88
C GLY A 185 -17.50 -44.47 50.18
N ALA A 186 -17.83 -43.17 50.28
CA ALA A 186 -18.56 -42.64 51.43
C ALA A 186 -19.97 -43.24 51.56
N ASN A 187 -20.65 -43.47 50.44
CA ASN A 187 -21.96 -44.11 50.42
C ASN A 187 -21.87 -45.60 50.80
N GLU A 188 -20.84 -46.33 50.35
CA GLU A 188 -20.58 -47.72 50.79
C GLU A 188 -20.30 -47.81 52.29
N VAL A 189 -19.54 -46.87 52.86
CA VAL A 189 -19.32 -46.80 54.32
C VAL A 189 -20.64 -46.51 55.05
N MET A 190 -21.48 -45.64 54.52
CA MET A 190 -22.78 -45.32 55.10
C MET A 190 -23.75 -46.50 55.02
N ASP A 191 -23.82 -47.20 53.90
CA ASP A 191 -24.57 -48.46 53.77
C ASP A 191 -24.03 -49.52 54.73
N GLY A 192 -22.71 -49.66 54.85
CA GLY A 192 -22.08 -50.55 55.84
C GLY A 192 -22.41 -50.20 57.29
N VAL A 193 -22.65 -48.92 57.62
CA VAL A 193 -23.11 -48.47 58.95
C VAL A 193 -24.60 -48.73 59.16
N VAL A 194 -25.41 -48.66 58.10
CA VAL A 194 -26.85 -48.98 58.13
C VAL A 194 -27.09 -50.50 58.15
N GLU A 195 -26.21 -51.28 57.51
CA GLU A 195 -26.17 -52.74 57.52
C GLU A 195 -25.43 -53.33 58.72
N ASN A 196 -24.61 -52.52 59.43
CA ASN A 196 -24.06 -52.92 60.72
C ASN A 196 -25.20 -53.06 61.74
N ASP A 197 -25.77 -54.25 61.72
CA ASP A 197 -26.78 -54.78 62.61
C ASP A 197 -26.38 -54.65 64.08
N ASP A 198 -25.11 -54.34 64.39
CA ASP A 198 -24.59 -54.11 65.73
C ASP A 198 -25.14 -52.82 66.35
N MET A 199 -25.23 -51.68 65.65
CA MET A 199 -25.89 -50.51 66.24
C MET A 199 -27.41 -50.69 66.36
N ARG A 200 -28.02 -51.47 65.44
CA ARG A 200 -29.44 -51.83 65.54
C ARG A 200 -29.70 -52.85 66.65
N LYS A 201 -28.76 -53.77 66.90
CA LYS A 201 -28.79 -54.71 68.03
C LYS A 201 -28.55 -53.99 69.34
N ASP A 202 -27.56 -53.12 69.44
CA ASP A 202 -27.30 -52.31 70.64
C ASP A 202 -28.51 -51.44 70.98
N LEU A 203 -29.17 -50.84 69.97
CA LEU A 203 -30.44 -50.12 70.18
C LEU A 203 -31.56 -51.04 70.68
N ARG A 204 -31.69 -52.26 70.14
CA ARG A 204 -32.68 -53.25 70.60
C ARG A 204 -32.36 -53.80 71.99
N GLU A 205 -31.10 -54.07 72.30
CA GLU A 205 -30.64 -54.55 73.61
C GLU A 205 -30.82 -53.47 74.68
N MET A 206 -30.50 -52.20 74.38
CA MET A 206 -30.76 -51.08 75.29
C MET A 206 -32.26 -50.85 75.50
N GLU A 207 -33.09 -51.04 74.47
CA GLU A 207 -34.55 -50.97 74.58
C GLU A 207 -35.11 -52.13 75.42
N GLU A 208 -34.54 -53.32 75.32
CA GLU A 208 -34.88 -54.48 76.16
C GLU A 208 -34.42 -54.33 77.61
N GLU A 209 -33.22 -53.79 77.87
CA GLU A 209 -32.74 -53.47 79.22
C GLU A 209 -33.61 -52.40 79.90
N MET A 210 -33.97 -51.33 79.17
CA MET A 210 -34.90 -50.30 79.67
C MET A 210 -36.29 -50.89 80.00
N ARG A 211 -36.77 -51.85 79.20
CA ARG A 211 -38.02 -52.57 79.45
C ARG A 211 -37.90 -53.56 80.61
N GLY A 212 -36.73 -54.16 80.82
CA GLY A 212 -36.40 -55.02 81.95
C GLY A 212 -36.31 -54.28 83.27
N GLN A 213 -35.63 -53.13 83.30
CA GLN A 213 -35.55 -52.24 84.47
C GLN A 213 -36.90 -51.63 84.85
N GLY A 214 -37.77 -51.37 83.86
CA GLY A 214 -39.16 -50.99 84.11
C GLY A 214 -39.94 -52.08 84.85
N LYS A 215 -39.76 -53.35 84.48
CA LYS A 215 -40.42 -54.50 85.12
C LYS A 215 -39.84 -54.85 86.50
N GLU A 216 -38.53 -54.67 86.70
CA GLU A 216 -37.89 -54.87 88.02
C GLU A 216 -38.29 -53.79 89.04
N ARG A 217 -38.60 -52.57 88.58
CA ARG A 217 -39.17 -51.52 89.43
C ARG A 217 -40.65 -51.77 89.77
N GLU A 218 -41.42 -52.42 88.91
CA GLU A 218 -42.81 -52.81 89.22
C GLU A 218 -42.92 -54.05 90.13
N MET A 219 -41.93 -54.94 90.16
CA MET A 219 -41.98 -56.17 90.99
C MET A 219 -41.46 -55.97 92.44
N LYS A 220 -40.99 -54.77 92.79
CA LYS A 220 -40.56 -54.39 94.16
C LYS A 220 -41.54 -53.43 94.88
N LEU A 221 -42.77 -53.29 94.39
CA LEU A 221 -43.91 -52.64 95.04
C LEU A 221 -45.02 -53.66 95.30
#